data_AF-A0AAU5QDV8-F1
#
_entry.id   AF-A0AAU5QDV8-F1
#
_cell.length_a   1.000
_cell.length_b   1.000
_cell.length_c   1.000
_cell.angle_alpha   90.00
_cell.angle_beta   90.00
_cell.angle_gamma   90.00
#
_symmetry.space_group_name_H-M   'P 1'
#
loop_
_entity.id
_entity.type
_entity.pdbx_description
1 polymer ?
#
loop_
_entity_poly.entity_id
_entity_poly.type
_entity_poly.pdbx_seq_one_letter_code
_entity_poly.pdbx_strand_id
1 'polypeptide(L)'
;MAHLIQFAPPYSALLGLVRAGLVPRSWADAEAVQYPTHELLTGDRRERAVDLRPTPSGWIDLRTARDAGASVGLVVTTQEHRHRDLSRPGQPDEQILSELFDRVRAYFHEHSTLGQLGEPGPERGLARLCWILGSFQYANRNNSIESPLFRVFRDDVPSVEDIHRGAGDDEIADPLALTQRLQTSGALEQLRRLAGDPPPGTPWGITAPVIFDHWDDNTFLLDGTEGSTLLEVVSLAHVAANGRARRRIWNLLAYAWLDTADTYRIRNIALYFARHGVLVTIPVTRLAEALLEGRDAQDVRNEFVGLATRLRDMDRARRQAWRLPSDQ
;
A
#
# COMPACT_ATOMS: atom_id res chain seq x y z
N MET A 1 1.13 -3.20 9.86
CA MET A 1 2.38 -3.59 9.17
C MET A 1 3.07 -2.39 8.53
N ALA A 2 2.42 -1.59 7.67
CA ALA A 2 3.06 -0.44 7.01
C ALA A 2 3.79 0.50 8.00
N HIS A 3 3.10 0.91 9.08
CA HIS A 3 3.67 1.78 10.13
C HIS A 3 4.74 1.12 11.01
N LEU A 4 4.96 -0.20 10.92
CA LEU A 4 6.13 -0.85 11.53
C LEU A 4 7.37 -0.70 10.66
N ILE A 5 7.19 -0.60 9.34
CA ILE A 5 8.26 -0.64 8.35
C ILE A 5 8.73 0.77 8.02
N GLN A 6 7.80 1.70 7.78
CA GLN A 6 8.10 3.05 7.35
C GLN A 6 6.94 4.01 7.65
N PHE A 7 7.22 5.21 8.13
CA PHE A 7 6.24 6.29 8.25
C PHE A 7 6.00 6.99 6.90
N ALA A 8 5.39 6.25 5.98
CA ALA A 8 4.91 6.75 4.69
C ALA A 8 3.47 7.27 4.79
N PRO A 9 3.06 8.19 3.90
CA PRO A 9 1.65 8.53 3.74
C PRO A 9 0.82 7.27 3.50
N PRO A 10 -0.40 7.18 4.05
CA PRO A 10 -1.34 6.12 3.71
C PRO A 10 -1.95 6.44 2.34
N TYR A 11 -1.13 6.34 1.28
CA TYR A 11 -1.45 6.82 -0.07
C TYR A 11 -2.81 6.31 -0.56
N SER A 12 -3.09 5.03 -0.39
CA SER A 12 -4.36 4.43 -0.78
C SER A 12 -5.55 4.99 0.01
N ALA A 13 -5.38 5.33 1.29
CA ALA A 13 -6.42 5.98 2.08
C ALA A 13 -6.71 7.39 1.55
N LEU A 14 -5.66 8.18 1.32
CA LEU A 14 -5.76 9.54 0.76
C LEU A 14 -6.43 9.53 -0.62
N LEU A 15 -6.01 8.62 -1.51
CA LEU A 15 -6.62 8.46 -2.83
C LEU A 15 -8.05 7.93 -2.77
N GLY A 16 -8.38 7.13 -1.76
CA GLY A 16 -9.74 6.66 -1.51
C GLY A 16 -10.69 7.79 -1.15
N LEU A 17 -10.25 8.75 -0.34
CA LEU A 17 -11.02 9.96 -0.02
C LEU A 17 -11.23 10.84 -1.26
N VAL A 18 -10.20 11.01 -2.09
CA VAL A 18 -10.31 11.71 -3.38
C VAL A 18 -11.30 11.00 -4.31
N ARG A 19 -11.19 9.68 -4.42
CA ARG A 19 -12.08 8.86 -5.26
C ARG A 19 -13.53 8.87 -4.76
N ALA A 20 -13.74 8.95 -3.45
CA ALA A 20 -15.06 9.11 -2.84
C ALA A 20 -15.65 10.52 -3.02
N GLY A 21 -14.87 11.48 -3.51
CA GLY A 21 -15.32 12.85 -3.76
C GLY A 21 -15.47 13.70 -2.49
N LEU A 22 -14.83 13.30 -1.39
CA LEU A 22 -14.84 14.02 -0.11
C LEU A 22 -13.80 15.15 -0.06
N VAL A 23 -12.70 14.99 -0.79
CA VAL A 23 -11.59 15.96 -0.84
C VAL A 23 -11.00 16.05 -2.25
N PRO A 24 -10.46 17.20 -2.65
CA PRO A 24 -9.75 17.36 -3.91
C PRO A 24 -8.38 16.69 -3.84
N ARG A 25 -7.79 16.47 -5.01
CA ARG A 25 -6.47 15.87 -5.12
C ARG A 25 -5.37 16.69 -4.43
N SER A 26 -5.42 18.02 -4.55
CA SER A 26 -4.46 18.93 -3.93
C SER A 26 -4.40 18.80 -2.41
N TRP A 27 -5.54 18.51 -1.77
CA TRP A 27 -5.60 18.22 -0.34
C TRP A 27 -4.81 16.96 0.00
N ALA A 28 -5.00 15.88 -0.76
CA ALA A 28 -4.26 14.63 -0.55
C ALA A 28 -2.74 14.79 -0.73
N ASP A 29 -2.32 15.62 -1.69
CA ASP A 29 -0.91 15.98 -1.86
C ASP A 29 -0.39 16.77 -0.64
N ALA A 30 -1.14 17.77 -0.15
CA ALA A 30 -0.77 18.52 1.06
C ALA A 30 -0.64 17.63 2.31
N GLU A 31 -1.57 16.68 2.51
CA GLU A 31 -1.51 15.72 3.61
C GLU A 31 -0.34 14.75 3.50
N ALA A 32 -0.02 14.28 2.29
CA ALA A 32 1.10 13.36 2.06
C ALA A 32 2.45 13.98 2.45
N VAL A 33 2.63 15.30 2.21
CA VAL A 33 3.86 16.01 2.56
C VAL A 33 4.14 16.03 4.08
N GLN A 34 3.11 15.84 4.91
CA GLN A 34 3.25 15.89 6.37
C GLN A 34 3.84 14.60 6.97
N TYR A 35 4.13 13.57 6.17
CA TYR A 35 4.71 12.32 6.65
C TYR A 35 6.24 12.34 6.57
N PRO A 36 6.96 11.71 7.52
CA PRO A 36 8.43 11.75 7.60
C PRO A 36 9.16 11.38 6.30
N THR A 37 8.65 10.40 5.55
CA THR A 37 9.25 10.06 4.25
C THR A 37 9.23 11.21 3.26
N HIS A 38 8.26 12.13 3.32
CA HIS A 38 8.04 13.21 2.36
C HIS A 38 8.53 14.59 2.84
N GLU A 39 9.09 14.67 4.05
CA GLU A 39 9.52 15.92 4.67
C GLU A 39 10.50 16.71 3.80
N LEU A 40 11.39 15.99 3.10
CA LEU A 40 12.43 16.55 2.24
C LEU A 40 11.97 16.91 0.82
N LEU A 41 10.69 16.72 0.48
CA LEU A 41 10.16 17.14 -0.82
C LEU A 41 10.08 18.66 -0.91
N THR A 42 10.49 19.21 -2.05
CA THR A 42 10.51 20.66 -2.33
C THR A 42 9.86 20.99 -3.68
N GLY A 43 9.38 22.24 -3.82
CA GLY A 43 8.79 22.76 -5.07
C GLY A 43 7.70 21.87 -5.67
N ASP A 44 7.74 21.68 -6.99
CA ASP A 44 6.80 20.89 -7.81
C ASP A 44 6.61 19.43 -7.34
N ARG A 45 7.54 18.91 -6.52
CA ARG A 45 7.41 17.57 -5.92
C ARG A 45 6.40 17.56 -4.78
N ARG A 46 6.32 18.63 -3.97
CA ARG A 46 5.32 18.75 -2.90
C ARG A 46 3.90 18.80 -3.45
N GLU A 47 3.70 19.49 -4.57
CA GLU A 47 2.40 19.60 -5.23
C GLU A 47 1.89 18.28 -5.82
N ARG A 48 2.73 17.24 -5.84
CA ARG A 48 2.42 15.90 -6.36
C ARG A 48 2.86 14.80 -5.40
N ALA A 49 2.95 15.13 -4.11
CA ALA A 49 3.50 14.26 -3.09
C ALA A 49 2.81 12.89 -3.01
N VAL A 50 1.49 12.79 -3.18
CA VAL A 50 0.79 11.50 -3.11
C VAL A 50 1.03 10.63 -4.35
N ASP A 51 1.66 11.17 -5.41
CA ASP A 51 2.21 10.43 -6.55
C ASP A 51 3.71 10.15 -6.42
N LEU A 52 4.39 10.59 -5.38
CA LEU A 52 5.79 10.27 -5.18
C LEU A 52 5.93 9.02 -4.32
N ARG A 53 6.79 8.09 -4.75
CA ARG A 53 7.07 6.85 -4.01
C ARG A 53 8.56 6.75 -3.71
N PRO A 54 8.93 6.51 -2.44
CA PRO A 54 10.32 6.35 -2.09
C PRO A 54 10.88 5.09 -2.76
N THR A 55 12.14 5.18 -3.19
CA THR A 55 12.97 4.05 -3.62
C THR A 55 14.26 4.03 -2.79
N PRO A 56 15.05 2.95 -2.82
CA PRO A 56 16.33 2.92 -2.13
C PRO A 56 17.29 4.05 -2.57
N SER A 57 17.12 4.56 -3.80
CA SER A 57 17.99 5.57 -4.40
C SER A 57 17.32 6.95 -4.59
N GLY A 58 16.09 7.14 -4.12
CA GLY A 58 15.38 8.41 -4.26
C GLY A 58 13.87 8.25 -4.37
N TRP A 59 13.32 8.69 -5.50
CA TRP A 59 11.87 8.82 -5.70
C TRP A 59 11.44 8.44 -7.11
N ILE A 60 10.31 7.75 -7.21
CA ILE A 60 9.58 7.57 -8.47
C ILE A 60 8.37 8.51 -8.46
N ASP A 61 8.23 9.30 -9.52
CA ASP A 61 7.06 10.12 -9.80
C ASP A 61 6.05 9.34 -10.65
N LEU A 62 4.97 8.91 -9.99
CA LEU A 62 3.90 8.15 -10.63
C LEU A 62 3.10 8.98 -11.64
N ARG A 63 3.07 10.31 -11.53
CA ARG A 63 2.44 11.16 -12.55
C ARG A 63 3.29 11.17 -13.80
N THR A 64 4.59 11.39 -13.67
CA THR A 64 5.51 11.30 -14.81
C THR A 64 5.45 9.92 -15.46
N ALA A 65 5.39 8.85 -14.65
CA ALA A 65 5.17 7.50 -15.17
C ALA A 65 3.83 7.40 -15.93
N ARG A 66 2.71 7.89 -15.36
CA ARG A 66 1.38 7.88 -16.01
C ARG A 66 1.31 8.72 -17.28
N ASP A 67 1.96 9.88 -17.31
CA ASP A 67 2.06 10.75 -18.49
C ASP A 67 2.92 10.09 -19.57
N ALA A 68 3.95 9.36 -19.16
CA ALA A 68 4.67 8.38 -19.97
C ALA A 68 3.89 7.06 -20.16
N GLY A 69 2.59 7.02 -19.88
CA GLY A 69 1.69 5.92 -20.22
C GLY A 69 1.72 4.67 -19.32
N ALA A 70 2.41 4.74 -18.18
CA ALA A 70 2.47 3.66 -17.18
C ALA A 70 1.09 3.34 -16.57
N SER A 71 0.88 2.09 -16.21
CA SER A 71 -0.38 1.59 -15.62
C SER A 71 -0.47 1.78 -14.10
N VAL A 72 0.29 2.72 -13.55
CA VAL A 72 0.42 2.92 -12.11
C VAL A 72 -0.90 3.37 -11.48
N GLY A 73 -1.40 2.61 -10.50
CA GLY A 73 -2.56 2.99 -9.68
C GLY A 73 -3.88 3.16 -10.44
N LEU A 74 -3.91 2.87 -11.74
CA LEU A 74 -5.13 2.85 -12.52
C LEU A 74 -5.81 1.50 -12.30
N VAL A 75 -6.57 1.41 -11.20
CA VAL A 75 -7.75 0.54 -11.24
C VAL A 75 -8.69 1.20 -12.22
N VAL A 76 -8.59 0.76 -13.48
CA VAL A 76 -9.56 1.05 -14.53
C VAL A 76 -10.92 0.58 -14.02
N THR A 77 -11.71 1.49 -13.49
CA THR A 77 -13.16 1.40 -13.71
C THR A 77 -13.45 2.39 -14.81
N THR A 78 -13.61 1.88 -16.02
CA THR A 78 -14.23 2.51 -17.20
C THR A 78 -15.68 2.93 -16.96
N GLN A 79 -16.03 3.28 -15.73
CA GLN A 79 -17.25 3.99 -15.43
C GLN A 79 -16.86 5.15 -14.54
N GLU A 80 -17.07 6.34 -15.09
CA GLU A 80 -17.40 7.55 -14.38
C GLU A 80 -18.64 7.36 -13.49
N HIS A 81 -18.62 6.39 -12.56
CA HIS A 81 -19.39 6.51 -11.33
C HIS A 81 -18.67 7.58 -10.49
N ARG A 82 -18.69 8.82 -10.99
CA ARG A 82 -18.62 9.99 -10.12
C ARG A 82 -19.81 9.80 -9.19
N HIS A 83 -19.56 9.37 -7.96
CA HIS A 83 -20.57 9.44 -6.92
C HIS A 83 -20.82 10.93 -6.63
N ARG A 84 -21.58 11.57 -7.53
CA ARG A 84 -22.07 12.95 -7.39
C ARG A 84 -22.92 13.12 -6.12
N ASP A 85 -23.30 12.03 -5.46
CA ASP A 85 -24.16 12.04 -4.29
C ASP A 85 -23.43 12.31 -2.96
N LEU A 86 -22.11 12.11 -2.87
CA LEU A 86 -21.33 12.49 -1.67
C LEU A 86 -20.69 13.87 -1.81
N SER A 87 -20.44 14.34 -3.03
CA SER A 87 -19.85 15.65 -3.27
C SER A 87 -20.87 16.76 -3.04
N ARG A 88 -20.87 17.35 -1.84
CA ARG A 88 -21.63 18.56 -1.52
C ARG A 88 -20.87 19.80 -2.00
N PRO A 89 -21.50 20.74 -2.72
CA PRO A 89 -20.86 22.02 -3.02
C PRO A 89 -20.56 22.78 -1.71
N GLY A 90 -19.28 23.04 -1.42
CA GLY A 90 -18.86 23.82 -0.24
C GLY A 90 -18.07 23.08 0.86
N GLN A 91 -17.26 22.07 0.52
CA GLN A 91 -16.06 21.54 1.24
C GLN A 91 -15.96 21.63 2.79
N PRO A 92 -16.94 21.19 3.61
CA PRO A 92 -16.76 21.19 5.06
C PRO A 92 -15.94 19.96 5.51
N ASP A 93 -15.87 18.92 4.67
CA ASP A 93 -15.20 17.65 4.97
C ASP A 93 -13.67 17.80 5.00
N GLU A 94 -13.08 18.74 4.26
CA GLU A 94 -11.63 18.97 4.25
C GLU A 94 -11.10 19.36 5.63
N GLN A 95 -11.80 20.25 6.33
CA GLN A 95 -11.36 20.71 7.66
C GLN A 95 -11.40 19.57 8.67
N ILE A 96 -12.49 18.81 8.70
CA ILE A 96 -12.65 17.64 9.57
C ILE A 96 -11.63 16.56 9.24
N LEU A 97 -11.39 16.29 7.95
CA LEU A 97 -10.43 15.28 7.53
C LEU A 97 -8.99 15.74 7.82
N SER A 98 -8.64 17.01 7.63
CA SER A 98 -7.31 17.51 8.04
C SER A 98 -7.12 17.40 9.55
N GLU A 99 -8.13 17.76 10.34
CA GLU A 99 -8.09 17.58 11.79
C GLU A 99 -7.93 16.11 12.19
N LEU A 100 -8.68 15.21 11.56
CA LEU A 100 -8.54 13.77 11.77
C LEU A 100 -7.10 13.30 11.45
N PHE A 101 -6.54 13.71 10.31
CA PHE A 101 -5.20 13.30 9.90
C PHE A 101 -4.09 13.91 10.77
N ASP A 102 -4.27 15.14 11.28
CA ASP A 102 -3.40 15.74 12.29
C ASP A 102 -3.39 14.91 13.57
N ARG A 103 -4.58 14.55 14.08
CA ARG A 103 -4.73 13.69 15.27
C ARG A 103 -4.15 12.30 15.03
N VAL A 104 -4.35 11.71 13.84
CA VAL A 104 -3.75 10.43 13.45
C VAL A 104 -2.22 10.52 13.51
N ARG A 105 -1.62 11.51 12.84
CA ARG A 105 -0.16 11.70 12.84
C ARG A 105 0.39 11.88 14.24
N ALA A 106 -0.24 12.74 15.06
CA ALA A 106 0.16 12.96 16.45
C ALA A 106 0.12 11.66 17.26
N TYR A 107 -0.96 10.88 17.14
CA TYR A 107 -1.10 9.61 17.86
C TYR A 107 -0.06 8.57 17.40
N PHE A 108 0.20 8.45 16.10
CA PHE A 108 1.27 7.58 15.59
C PHE A 108 2.64 8.03 16.09
N HIS A 109 2.92 9.33 16.11
CA HIS A 109 4.19 9.85 16.60
C HIS A 109 4.42 9.55 18.09
N GLU A 110 3.37 9.67 18.91
CA GLU A 110 3.46 9.43 20.36
C GLU A 110 3.53 7.94 20.71
N HIS A 111 2.85 7.08 19.95
CA HIS A 111 2.59 5.70 20.36
C HIS A 111 3.16 4.62 19.45
N SER A 112 3.72 4.99 18.29
CA SER A 112 4.32 4.03 17.36
C SER A 112 5.81 4.28 17.22
N THR A 113 6.61 3.25 17.48
CA THR A 113 8.03 3.22 17.17
C THR A 113 8.26 2.24 16.03
N LEU A 114 9.01 2.64 15.00
CA LEU A 114 9.33 1.75 13.88
C LEU A 114 9.95 0.44 14.40
N GLY A 115 9.41 -0.67 13.88
CA GLY A 115 9.80 -2.02 14.24
C GLY A 115 9.35 -2.51 15.62
N GLN A 116 8.50 -1.77 16.33
CA GLN A 116 8.01 -2.15 17.65
C GLN A 116 6.49 -2.07 17.73
N LEU A 117 5.92 -3.00 18.48
CA LEU A 117 4.54 -2.92 18.93
C LEU A 117 4.52 -2.18 20.26
N GLY A 118 3.51 -1.32 20.45
CA GLY A 118 3.26 -0.60 21.68
C GLY A 118 2.61 -1.47 22.75
N GLU A 119 2.35 -0.84 23.89
CA GLU A 119 1.59 -1.44 25.00
C GLU A 119 0.10 -1.65 24.61
N PRO A 120 -0.64 -2.54 25.30
CA PRO A 120 -2.01 -2.90 24.93
C PRO A 120 -2.99 -1.73 24.77
N GLY A 121 -2.86 -0.68 25.59
CA GLY A 121 -3.69 0.53 25.51
C GLY A 121 -3.46 1.32 24.22
N PRO A 122 -2.23 1.81 23.99
CA PRO A 122 -1.84 2.45 22.73
C PRO A 122 -2.14 1.63 21.47
N GLU A 123 -1.90 0.31 21.50
CA GLU A 123 -2.21 -0.58 20.38
C GLU A 123 -3.70 -0.61 20.03
N ARG A 124 -4.60 -0.51 21.03
CA ARG A 124 -6.05 -0.38 20.77
C ARG A 124 -6.37 0.89 19.98
N GLY A 125 -5.72 2.01 20.32
CA GLY A 125 -5.87 3.26 19.58
C GLY A 125 -5.32 3.15 18.16
N LEU A 126 -4.11 2.61 17.99
CA LEU A 126 -3.50 2.39 16.68
C LEU A 126 -4.35 1.48 15.79
N ALA A 127 -4.96 0.44 16.35
CA ALA A 127 -5.86 -0.46 15.63
C ALA A 127 -7.11 0.27 15.11
N ARG A 128 -7.71 1.17 15.91
CA ARG A 128 -8.83 2.02 15.46
C ARG A 128 -8.42 2.91 14.29
N LEU A 129 -7.29 3.60 14.41
CA LEU A 129 -6.79 4.46 13.34
C LEU A 129 -6.49 3.67 12.07
N CYS A 130 -5.84 2.50 12.19
CA CYS A 130 -5.57 1.61 11.06
C CYS A 130 -6.86 1.09 10.41
N TRP A 131 -7.92 0.83 11.19
CA TRP A 131 -9.22 0.42 10.65
C TRP A 131 -9.90 1.56 9.86
N ILE A 132 -9.83 2.80 10.37
CA ILE A 132 -10.33 4.00 9.67
C ILE A 132 -9.57 4.20 8.35
N LEU A 133 -8.23 4.20 8.40
CA LEU A 133 -7.39 4.32 7.20
C LEU A 133 -7.64 3.16 6.21
N GLY A 134 -7.82 1.94 6.72
CA GLY A 134 -8.17 0.76 5.91
C GLY A 134 -9.53 0.92 5.22
N SER A 135 -10.49 1.54 5.89
CA SER A 135 -11.81 1.86 5.30
C SER A 135 -11.69 2.89 4.18
N PHE A 136 -10.88 3.93 4.34
CA PHE A 136 -10.60 4.88 3.25
C PHE A 136 -9.84 4.20 2.10
N GLN A 137 -8.85 3.35 2.39
CA GLN A 137 -8.16 2.55 1.38
C GLN A 137 -9.12 1.63 0.63
N TYR A 138 -10.13 1.06 1.29
CA TYR A 138 -11.14 0.24 0.64
C TYR A 138 -11.86 1.01 -0.47
N ALA A 139 -12.22 2.27 -0.23
CA ALA A 139 -12.85 3.15 -1.23
C ALA A 139 -11.95 3.47 -2.44
N ASN A 140 -10.62 3.34 -2.31
CA ASN A 140 -9.71 3.50 -3.45
C ASN A 140 -9.86 2.39 -4.49
N ARG A 141 -10.24 1.18 -4.06
CA ARG A 141 -10.30 -0.03 -4.92
C ARG A 141 -11.72 -0.54 -5.15
N ASN A 142 -12.68 -0.14 -4.32
CA ASN A 142 -14.04 -0.64 -4.30
C ASN A 142 -15.05 0.52 -4.25
N ASN A 143 -16.34 0.18 -4.29
CA ASN A 143 -17.40 1.16 -4.11
C ASN A 143 -17.42 1.66 -2.65
N SER A 144 -17.24 2.97 -2.45
CA SER A 144 -17.17 3.59 -1.11
C SER A 144 -18.46 3.41 -0.32
N ILE A 145 -19.62 3.34 -1.00
CA ILE A 145 -20.96 3.23 -0.40
C ILE A 145 -21.13 1.94 0.42
N GLU A 146 -20.34 0.90 0.12
CA GLU A 146 -20.40 -0.40 0.79
C GLU A 146 -19.69 -0.39 2.16
N SER A 147 -18.78 0.54 2.40
CA SER A 147 -18.13 0.67 3.69
C SER A 147 -19.03 1.37 4.71
N PRO A 148 -19.27 0.78 5.90
CA PRO A 148 -20.06 1.41 6.96
C PRO A 148 -19.53 2.80 7.36
N LEU A 149 -18.21 3.00 7.30
CA LEU A 149 -17.59 4.28 7.65
C LEU A 149 -18.10 5.41 6.74
N PHE A 150 -18.30 5.16 5.45
CA PHE A 150 -18.74 6.20 4.52
C PHE A 150 -20.21 6.60 4.71
N ARG A 151 -20.98 5.89 5.56
CA ARG A 151 -22.35 6.28 5.88
C ARG A 151 -22.41 7.57 6.70
N VAL A 152 -21.39 7.86 7.51
CA VAL A 152 -21.37 9.07 8.35
C VAL A 152 -21.28 10.37 7.53
N PHE A 153 -20.86 10.28 6.26
CA PHE A 153 -20.75 11.40 5.32
C PHE A 153 -22.00 11.62 4.45
N ARG A 154 -23.07 10.82 4.61
CA ARG A 154 -24.24 10.90 3.71
C ARG A 154 -25.16 12.07 4.03
N ASP A 155 -25.46 12.27 5.31
CA ASP A 155 -26.56 13.13 5.75
C ASP A 155 -26.08 14.46 6.32
N ASP A 156 -24.89 14.51 6.92
CA ASP A 156 -24.25 15.73 7.38
C ASP A 156 -22.71 15.65 7.30
N VAL A 157 -22.04 16.75 7.58
CA VAL A 157 -20.59 16.81 7.80
C VAL A 157 -20.31 16.17 9.15
N PRO A 158 -19.63 15.01 9.21
CA PRO A 158 -19.37 14.34 10.48
C PRO A 158 -18.37 15.14 11.31
N SER A 159 -18.42 15.01 12.63
CA SER A 159 -17.28 15.37 13.48
C SER A 159 -16.19 14.31 13.41
N VAL A 160 -14.97 14.64 13.85
CA VAL A 160 -13.88 13.65 14.01
C VAL A 160 -14.32 12.54 14.97
N GLU A 161 -15.07 12.89 16.01
CA GLU A 161 -15.62 11.97 16.99
C GLU A 161 -16.64 10.99 16.38
N ASP A 162 -17.43 11.42 15.39
CA ASP A 162 -18.36 10.54 14.67
C ASP A 162 -17.63 9.50 13.83
N ILE A 163 -16.54 9.91 13.15
CA ILE A 163 -15.67 9.00 12.38
C ILE A 163 -15.03 7.99 13.34
N HIS A 164 -14.51 8.44 14.48
CA HIS A 164 -13.91 7.56 15.49
C HIS A 164 -14.91 6.57 16.09
N ARG A 165 -16.16 6.99 16.32
CA ARG A 165 -17.21 6.10 16.85
C ARG A 165 -17.55 4.96 15.89
N GLY A 166 -17.30 5.14 14.58
CA GLY A 166 -17.42 4.08 13.59
C GLY A 166 -16.39 2.95 13.74
N ALA A 167 -15.29 3.18 14.45
CA ALA A 167 -14.27 2.17 14.76
C ALA A 167 -14.44 1.63 16.18
N GLY A 168 -15.57 0.94 16.41
CA GLY A 168 -15.90 0.30 17.67
C GLY A 168 -14.95 -0.83 18.04
N ASP A 169 -15.15 -1.38 19.23
CA ASP A 169 -14.28 -2.45 19.77
C ASP A 169 -14.41 -3.76 18.99
N ASP A 170 -15.59 -4.04 18.43
CA ASP A 170 -15.84 -5.23 17.62
C ASP A 170 -15.11 -5.14 16.27
N GLU A 171 -15.06 -3.95 15.67
CA GLU A 171 -14.41 -3.67 14.40
C GLU A 171 -12.89 -3.84 14.47
N ILE A 172 -12.28 -3.52 15.62
CA ILE A 172 -10.83 -3.60 15.83
C ILE A 172 -10.36 -4.91 16.49
N ALA A 173 -11.29 -5.76 16.94
CA ALA A 173 -10.95 -7.01 17.62
C ALA A 173 -10.05 -7.91 16.74
N ASP A 174 -10.36 -8.01 15.43
CA ASP A 174 -9.54 -8.80 14.50
C ASP A 174 -8.16 -8.18 14.24
N PRO A 175 -8.01 -6.89 13.87
CA PRO A 175 -6.71 -6.23 13.80
C PRO A 175 -5.83 -6.42 15.05
N LEU A 176 -6.41 -6.29 16.25
CA LEU A 176 -5.68 -6.49 17.50
C LEU A 176 -5.22 -7.93 17.69
N ALA A 177 -6.09 -8.90 17.40
CA ALA A 177 -5.72 -10.32 17.45
C ALA A 177 -4.60 -10.65 16.46
N LEU A 178 -4.58 -10.02 15.29
CA LEU A 178 -3.50 -10.18 14.30
C LEU A 178 -2.19 -9.55 14.78
N THR A 179 -2.23 -8.37 15.40
CA THR A 179 -1.04 -7.72 16.00
C THR A 179 -0.47 -8.57 17.12
N GLN A 180 -1.30 -9.07 18.04
CA GLN A 180 -0.86 -9.95 19.11
C GLN A 180 -0.27 -11.26 18.56
N ARG A 181 -0.83 -11.78 17.47
CA ARG A 181 -0.31 -12.97 16.81
C ARG A 181 1.06 -12.73 16.16
N LEU A 182 1.28 -11.56 15.56
CA LEU A 182 2.58 -11.14 15.02
C LEU A 182 3.68 -11.16 16.08
N GLN A 183 3.37 -10.70 17.29
CA GLN A 183 4.28 -10.74 18.44
C GLN A 183 4.49 -12.17 18.95
N THR A 184 3.41 -12.85 19.31
CA THR A 184 3.48 -14.14 20.02
C THR A 184 3.99 -15.28 19.16
N SER A 185 3.89 -15.19 17.83
CA SER A 185 4.44 -16.21 16.91
C SER A 185 5.94 -16.04 16.62
N GLY A 186 6.58 -14.98 17.13
CA GLY A 186 7.97 -14.65 16.82
C GLY A 186 8.20 -14.16 15.39
N ALA A 187 7.12 -13.82 14.66
CA ALA A 187 7.21 -13.35 13.28
C ALA A 187 7.75 -11.92 13.21
N LEU A 188 7.48 -11.07 14.22
CA LEU A 188 8.03 -9.72 14.29
C LEU A 188 9.57 -9.74 14.34
N GLU A 189 10.16 -10.58 15.19
CA GLU A 189 11.61 -10.71 15.30
C GLU A 189 12.23 -11.31 14.03
N GLN A 190 11.53 -12.24 13.37
CA GLN A 190 11.97 -12.76 12.08
C GLN A 190 11.98 -11.69 10.99
N LEU A 191 10.92 -10.87 10.91
CA LEU A 191 10.85 -9.75 9.97
C LEU A 191 11.97 -8.74 10.23
N ARG A 192 12.27 -8.44 11.50
CA ARG A 192 13.40 -7.58 11.88
C ARG A 192 14.74 -8.13 11.40
N ARG A 193 14.98 -9.44 11.57
CA ARG A 193 16.19 -10.10 11.05
C ARG A 193 16.29 -10.03 9.53
N LEU A 194 15.18 -10.19 8.82
CA LEU A 194 15.14 -10.05 7.35
C LEU A 194 15.45 -8.61 6.90
N ALA A 195 15.15 -7.63 7.74
CA ALA A 195 15.52 -6.22 7.53
C ALA A 195 16.95 -5.87 8.01
N GLY A 196 17.80 -6.87 8.32
CA GLY A 196 19.18 -6.65 8.75
C GLY A 196 19.34 -6.22 10.20
N ASP A 197 18.40 -6.57 11.08
CA ASP A 197 18.40 -6.22 12.51
C ASP A 197 18.58 -4.72 12.79
N PRO A 198 17.78 -3.84 12.17
CA PRO A 198 17.94 -2.40 12.32
C PRO A 198 17.69 -1.98 13.77
N PRO A 199 18.33 -0.90 14.26
CA PRO A 199 18.04 -0.34 15.57
C PRO A 199 16.57 0.08 15.72
N PRO A 200 16.01 0.11 16.93
CA PRO A 200 14.68 0.66 17.17
C PRO A 200 14.49 2.06 16.59
N GLY A 201 13.32 2.35 16.04
CA GLY A 201 13.02 3.64 15.43
C GLY A 201 13.63 3.84 14.03
N THR A 202 14.36 2.86 13.50
CA THR A 202 14.89 2.89 12.14
C THR A 202 13.91 2.20 11.18
N PRO A 203 13.62 2.77 9.99
CA PRO A 203 12.81 2.10 8.97
C PRO A 203 13.39 0.73 8.60
N TRP A 204 12.52 -0.26 8.43
CA TRP A 204 12.89 -1.61 7.99
C TRP A 204 12.98 -1.72 6.47
N GLY A 205 12.52 -0.70 5.74
CA GLY A 205 12.56 -0.64 4.29
C GLY A 205 11.46 0.28 3.74
N ILE A 206 10.80 -0.15 2.67
CA ILE A 206 9.87 0.66 1.88
C ILE A 206 8.47 0.06 1.92
N THR A 207 7.47 0.89 2.19
CA THR A 207 6.07 0.52 2.02
C THR A 207 5.59 0.86 0.61
N ALA A 208 4.80 -0.03 0.01
CA ALA A 208 4.20 0.17 -1.30
C ALA A 208 5.21 0.46 -2.44
N PRO A 209 6.21 -0.42 -2.69
CA PRO A 209 7.18 -0.22 -3.76
C PRO A 209 6.51 -0.19 -5.13
N VAL A 210 7.13 0.51 -6.08
CA VAL A 210 6.63 0.66 -7.46
C VAL A 210 7.47 -0.21 -8.37
N ILE A 211 6.97 -1.40 -8.68
CA ILE A 211 7.68 -2.37 -9.51
C ILE A 211 7.02 -2.36 -10.89
N PHE A 212 7.80 -2.04 -11.92
CA PHE A 212 7.39 -2.13 -13.33
C PHE A 212 6.07 -1.43 -13.63
N ASP A 213 6.05 -0.12 -13.40
CA ASP A 213 4.88 0.72 -13.68
C ASP A 213 3.60 0.27 -12.94
N HIS A 214 3.75 -0.60 -11.94
CA HIS A 214 2.69 -1.07 -11.07
C HIS A 214 2.98 -0.66 -9.63
N TRP A 215 1.91 -0.30 -8.94
CA TRP A 215 1.95 0.10 -7.54
C TRP A 215 1.04 -0.83 -6.77
N ASP A 216 1.59 -1.47 -5.73
CA ASP A 216 0.84 -2.31 -4.81
C ASP A 216 1.10 -1.90 -3.36
N ASP A 217 0.10 -1.30 -2.73
CA ASP A 217 0.11 -0.93 -1.31
C ASP A 217 0.17 -2.09 -0.33
N ASN A 218 -0.11 -3.30 -0.79
CA ASN A 218 -0.17 -4.48 0.07
C ASN A 218 1.17 -5.24 0.12
N THR A 219 2.15 -4.79 -0.67
CA THR A 219 3.49 -5.35 -0.69
C THR A 219 4.45 -4.39 0.00
N PHE A 220 5.43 -4.97 0.70
CA PHE A 220 6.47 -4.26 1.41
C PHE A 220 7.84 -4.75 0.95
N LEU A 221 8.83 -3.88 1.03
CA LEU A 221 10.22 -4.24 0.79
C LEU A 221 10.97 -4.08 2.12
N LEU A 222 11.57 -5.16 2.61
CA LEU A 222 12.48 -5.11 3.77
C LEU A 222 13.91 -5.00 3.25
N ASP A 223 14.66 -4.03 3.74
CA ASP A 223 16.04 -3.80 3.33
C ASP A 223 16.98 -4.75 4.09
N GLY A 224 17.58 -5.71 3.38
CA GLY A 224 18.44 -6.75 3.96
C GLY A 224 19.89 -6.59 3.54
N THR A 225 20.82 -7.11 4.34
CA THR A 225 22.27 -6.96 4.10
C THR A 225 22.72 -7.50 2.74
N GLU A 226 22.17 -8.65 2.32
CA GLU A 226 22.49 -9.31 1.05
C GLU A 226 21.56 -8.91 -0.10
N GLY A 227 20.65 -7.96 0.15
CA GLY A 227 19.57 -7.56 -0.74
C GLY A 227 18.21 -7.68 -0.07
N SER A 228 17.20 -7.12 -0.72
CA SER A 228 15.92 -6.89 -0.10
C SER A 228 14.99 -8.10 -0.15
N THR A 229 14.05 -8.14 0.79
CA THR A 229 12.99 -9.15 0.86
C THR A 229 11.65 -8.54 0.49
N LEU A 230 10.99 -9.06 -0.55
CA LEU A 230 9.65 -8.65 -0.95
C LEU A 230 8.60 -9.38 -0.11
N LEU A 231 7.88 -8.66 0.74
CA LEU A 231 6.94 -9.19 1.72
C LEU A 231 5.48 -8.91 1.31
N GLU A 232 4.66 -9.96 1.28
CA GLU A 232 3.19 -9.83 1.26
C GLU A 232 2.58 -10.38 2.56
N VAL A 233 1.63 -9.64 3.12
CA VAL A 233 0.87 -10.05 4.32
C VAL A 233 -0.48 -10.65 3.90
N VAL A 234 -0.72 -11.88 4.32
CA VAL A 234 -1.93 -12.66 3.99
C VAL A 234 -2.78 -12.87 5.24
N SER A 235 -3.97 -12.28 5.26
CA SER A 235 -4.94 -12.37 6.38
C SER A 235 -6.12 -13.31 6.11
N LEU A 236 -6.03 -14.23 5.14
CA LEU A 236 -7.14 -15.16 4.83
C LEU A 236 -7.35 -16.20 5.95
N ALA A 237 -8.61 -16.45 6.31
CA ALA A 237 -8.99 -17.40 7.37
C ALA A 237 -8.83 -18.88 6.97
N HIS A 238 -8.90 -19.19 5.67
CA HIS A 238 -8.75 -20.55 5.16
C HIS A 238 -7.61 -20.62 4.14
N VAL A 239 -6.59 -21.43 4.46
CA VAL A 239 -5.46 -21.77 3.57
C VAL A 239 -5.91 -22.66 2.40
N ALA A 240 -7.09 -23.27 2.49
CA ALA A 240 -7.63 -24.21 1.50
C ALA A 240 -7.89 -23.61 0.09
N ALA A 241 -7.77 -22.29 -0.09
CA ALA A 241 -7.78 -21.67 -1.41
C ALA A 241 -6.39 -21.78 -2.09
N ASN A 242 -5.91 -23.01 -2.32
CA ASN A 242 -4.61 -23.32 -2.94
C ASN A 242 -4.35 -22.49 -4.21
N GLY A 243 -5.38 -22.24 -5.02
CA GLY A 243 -5.26 -21.40 -6.22
C GLY A 243 -4.91 -19.94 -5.94
N ARG A 244 -5.44 -19.33 -4.87
CA ARG A 244 -5.11 -17.93 -4.51
C ARG A 244 -3.70 -17.83 -3.93
N ALA A 245 -3.31 -18.78 -3.08
CA ALA A 245 -1.95 -18.85 -2.54
C ALA A 245 -0.91 -19.04 -3.66
N ARG A 246 -1.17 -19.96 -4.61
CA ARG A 246 -0.33 -20.15 -5.80
C ARG A 246 -0.21 -18.88 -6.64
N ARG A 247 -1.34 -18.20 -6.92
CA ARG A 247 -1.33 -16.94 -7.67
C ARG A 247 -0.47 -15.87 -6.99
N ARG A 248 -0.54 -15.74 -5.67
CA ARG A 248 0.31 -14.80 -4.92
C ARG A 248 1.79 -15.13 -5.02
N ILE A 249 2.16 -16.40 -4.86
CA ILE A 249 3.54 -16.85 -5.02
C ILE A 249 4.07 -16.50 -6.42
N TRP A 250 3.28 -16.76 -7.47
CA TRP A 250 3.62 -16.37 -8.84
C TRP A 250 3.71 -14.86 -9.01
N ASN A 251 2.82 -14.07 -8.39
CA ASN A 251 2.89 -12.61 -8.43
C ASN A 251 4.17 -12.07 -7.77
N LEU A 252 4.58 -12.63 -6.62
CA LEU A 252 5.81 -12.23 -5.95
C LEU A 252 7.05 -12.57 -6.77
N LEU A 253 7.09 -13.76 -7.39
CA LEU A 253 8.17 -14.10 -8.33
C LEU A 253 8.20 -13.15 -9.53
N ALA A 254 7.02 -12.86 -10.10
CA ALA A 254 6.89 -11.91 -11.20
C ALA A 254 7.44 -10.52 -10.79
N TYR A 255 7.06 -10.00 -9.63
CA TYR A 255 7.59 -8.72 -9.13
C TYR A 255 9.11 -8.74 -8.96
N ALA A 256 9.67 -9.82 -8.40
CA ALA A 256 11.13 -9.96 -8.31
C ALA A 256 11.81 -9.97 -9.68
N TRP A 257 11.23 -10.62 -10.69
CA TRP A 257 11.76 -10.64 -12.05
C TRP A 257 11.64 -9.31 -12.78
N LEU A 258 10.60 -8.54 -12.47
CA LEU A 258 10.31 -7.22 -13.03
C LEU A 258 11.22 -6.11 -12.47
N ASP A 259 12.00 -6.38 -11.41
CA ASP A 259 13.10 -5.53 -10.95
C ASP A 259 14.32 -5.62 -11.89
N THR A 260 14.10 -5.28 -13.16
CA THR A 260 15.06 -5.48 -14.26
C THR A 260 16.30 -4.59 -14.14
N ALA A 261 16.15 -3.40 -13.56
CA ALA A 261 17.24 -2.48 -13.28
C ALA A 261 17.91 -2.74 -11.92
N ASP A 262 17.53 -3.83 -11.22
CA ASP A 262 17.99 -4.18 -9.87
C ASP A 262 17.89 -3.02 -8.88
N THR A 263 16.85 -2.18 -9.04
CA THR A 263 16.64 -0.97 -8.24
C THR A 263 16.27 -1.30 -6.81
N TYR A 264 15.50 -2.37 -6.63
CA TYR A 264 15.05 -2.84 -5.33
C TYR A 264 15.90 -4.00 -4.79
N ARG A 265 16.86 -4.50 -5.57
CA ARG A 265 17.77 -5.60 -5.19
C ARG A 265 17.03 -6.78 -4.58
N ILE A 266 15.90 -7.19 -5.16
CA ILE A 266 15.04 -8.23 -4.58
C ILE A 266 15.76 -9.58 -4.67
N ARG A 267 16.06 -10.20 -3.51
CA ARG A 267 16.73 -11.51 -3.42
C ARG A 267 15.87 -12.58 -2.76
N ASN A 268 14.95 -12.17 -1.91
CA ASN A 268 14.05 -13.06 -1.19
C ASN A 268 12.60 -12.61 -1.38
N ILE A 269 11.69 -13.56 -1.30
CA ILE A 269 10.27 -13.28 -1.07
C ILE A 269 9.88 -13.76 0.32
N ALA A 270 8.92 -13.08 0.93
CA ALA A 270 8.34 -13.45 2.20
C ALA A 270 6.80 -13.40 2.14
N LEU A 271 6.17 -14.43 2.70
CA LEU A 271 4.72 -14.51 2.87
C LEU A 271 4.43 -14.62 4.36
N TYR A 272 3.80 -13.60 4.93
CA TYR A 272 3.33 -13.64 6.31
C TYR A 272 1.85 -14.00 6.36
N PHE A 273 1.54 -15.23 6.76
CA PHE A 273 0.18 -15.70 7.01
C PHE A 273 -0.28 -15.21 8.37
N ALA A 274 -0.76 -13.96 8.42
CA ALA A 274 -1.08 -13.25 9.64
C ALA A 274 -2.00 -14.01 10.57
N ARG A 275 -3.06 -14.65 10.04
CA ARG A 275 -3.99 -15.48 10.83
C ARG A 275 -3.38 -16.77 11.36
N HIS A 276 -2.23 -17.20 10.87
CA HIS A 276 -1.55 -18.40 11.34
C HIS A 276 -0.26 -18.09 12.11
N GLY A 277 0.20 -16.84 12.11
CA GLY A 277 1.48 -16.47 12.71
C GLY A 277 2.69 -17.08 11.99
N VAL A 278 2.51 -17.55 10.75
CA VAL A 278 3.56 -18.24 9.99
C VAL A 278 4.17 -17.27 8.99
N LEU A 279 5.49 -17.09 9.08
CA LEU A 279 6.28 -16.40 8.08
C LEU A 279 7.04 -17.43 7.25
N VAL A 280 6.89 -17.38 5.93
CA VAL A 280 7.64 -18.21 4.99
C VAL A 280 8.55 -17.32 4.18
N THR A 281 9.86 -17.57 4.22
CA THR A 281 10.86 -16.84 3.42
C THR A 281 11.56 -17.80 2.48
N ILE A 282 11.67 -17.41 1.21
CA ILE A 282 12.27 -18.24 0.16
C ILE A 282 13.15 -17.35 -0.73
N PRO A 283 14.41 -17.73 -1.02
CA PRO A 283 15.22 -17.07 -2.03
C PRO A 283 14.55 -17.12 -3.40
N VAL A 284 14.61 -16.03 -4.17
CA VAL A 284 13.98 -15.94 -5.50
C VAL A 284 14.47 -17.04 -6.43
N THR A 285 15.77 -17.37 -6.38
CA THR A 285 16.38 -18.44 -7.18
C THR A 285 15.79 -19.81 -6.85
N ARG A 286 15.71 -20.17 -5.56
CA ARG A 286 15.11 -21.43 -5.11
C ARG A 286 13.63 -21.52 -5.43
N LEU A 287 12.91 -20.40 -5.35
CA LEU A 287 11.50 -20.36 -5.73
C LEU A 287 11.32 -20.60 -7.23
N ALA A 288 12.13 -19.97 -8.07
CA ALA A 288 12.11 -20.18 -9.51
C ALA A 288 12.42 -21.65 -9.85
N GLU A 289 13.46 -22.22 -9.26
CA GLU A 289 13.82 -23.65 -9.43
C GLU A 289 12.64 -24.57 -9.07
N ALA A 290 11.97 -24.31 -7.94
CA ALA A 290 10.85 -25.13 -7.48
C ALA A 290 9.61 -25.01 -8.38
N LEU A 291 9.36 -23.85 -9.00
CA LEU A 291 8.18 -23.60 -9.83
C LEU A 291 8.38 -23.99 -11.30
N LEU A 292 9.63 -24.03 -11.78
CA LEU A 292 9.95 -24.22 -13.19
C LEU A 292 10.29 -25.67 -13.56
N GLU A 293 10.36 -26.58 -12.59
CA GLU A 293 10.49 -28.03 -12.78
C GLU A 293 11.60 -28.42 -13.79
N GLY A 294 12.75 -27.75 -13.72
CA GLY A 294 13.92 -28.02 -14.57
C GLY A 294 14.05 -27.15 -15.83
N ARG A 295 13.12 -26.23 -16.10
CA ARG A 295 13.34 -25.20 -17.12
C ARG A 295 14.38 -24.17 -16.64
N ASP A 296 15.17 -23.63 -17.57
CA ASP A 296 16.13 -22.57 -17.28
C ASP A 296 15.41 -21.30 -16.78
N ALA A 297 15.75 -20.86 -15.56
CA ALA A 297 15.06 -19.75 -14.92
C ALA A 297 15.32 -18.41 -15.61
N GLN A 298 16.50 -18.22 -16.22
CA GLN A 298 16.85 -16.98 -16.88
C GLN A 298 16.12 -16.84 -18.22
N ASP A 299 15.98 -17.93 -18.98
CA ASP A 299 15.21 -17.96 -20.22
C ASP A 299 13.73 -17.69 -19.97
N VAL A 300 13.13 -18.32 -18.95
CA VAL A 300 11.73 -18.07 -18.58
C VAL A 300 11.53 -16.65 -18.08
N ARG A 301 12.48 -16.13 -17.29
CA ARG A 301 12.45 -14.72 -16.87
C ARG A 301 12.48 -13.78 -18.07
N ASN A 302 13.37 -14.01 -19.04
CA ASN A 302 13.47 -13.19 -20.24
C ASN A 302 12.17 -13.23 -21.07
N GLU A 303 11.57 -14.41 -21.24
CA GLU A 303 10.28 -14.60 -21.91
C GLU A 303 9.17 -13.80 -21.20
N PHE A 304 9.09 -13.95 -19.87
CA PHE A 304 8.11 -13.27 -19.04
C PHE A 304 8.26 -11.75 -19.08
N VAL A 305 9.47 -11.22 -18.88
CA VAL A 305 9.76 -9.78 -18.94
C VAL A 305 9.42 -9.22 -20.33
N GLY A 306 9.75 -9.96 -21.39
CA GLY A 306 9.39 -9.60 -22.76
C GLY A 306 7.87 -9.52 -22.97
N LEU A 307 7.12 -10.50 -22.46
CA LEU A 307 5.66 -10.49 -22.50
C LEU A 307 5.07 -9.33 -21.69
N ALA A 308 5.53 -9.14 -20.45
CA ALA A 308 5.07 -8.07 -19.58
C ALA A 308 5.31 -6.68 -20.21
N THR A 309 6.46 -6.48 -20.84
CA THR A 309 6.81 -5.25 -21.55
C THR A 309 5.87 -5.01 -22.74
N ARG A 310 5.63 -6.03 -23.57
CA ARG A 310 4.66 -5.92 -24.67
C ARG A 310 3.25 -5.58 -24.18
N LEU A 311 2.78 -6.24 -23.12
CA LEU A 311 1.45 -6.00 -22.56
C LEU A 311 1.33 -4.58 -21.99
N ARG A 312 2.37 -4.09 -21.31
CA ARG A 312 2.45 -2.70 -20.84
C ARG A 312 2.39 -1.72 -22.00
N ASP A 313 3.19 -1.94 -23.04
CA ASP A 313 3.27 -1.03 -24.18
C ASP A 313 1.95 -1.01 -24.97
N MET A 314 1.26 -2.16 -25.07
CA MET A 314 -0.09 -2.26 -25.63
C MET A 314 -1.13 -1.50 -24.77
N ASP A 315 -1.11 -1.64 -23.45
CA ASP A 315 -2.02 -0.89 -22.56
C ASP A 315 -1.78 0.62 -22.66
N ARG A 316 -0.50 1.04 -22.72
CA ARG A 316 -0.09 2.42 -22.96
C ARG A 316 -0.65 2.96 -24.28
N ALA A 317 -0.44 2.24 -25.39
CA ALA A 317 -0.94 2.64 -26.70
C ALA A 317 -2.48 2.75 -26.71
N ARG A 318 -3.17 1.78 -26.10
CA ARG A 318 -4.63 1.81 -25.96
C ARG A 318 -5.10 3.06 -25.22
N ARG A 319 -4.48 3.44 -24.10
CA ARG A 319 -4.88 4.63 -23.32
C ARG A 319 -4.60 5.94 -24.06
N GLN A 320 -3.50 6.03 -24.80
CA GLN A 320 -3.20 7.20 -25.62
C GLN A 320 -4.26 7.41 -26.71
N ALA A 321 -4.71 6.33 -27.36
CA ALA A 321 -5.77 6.39 -28.36
C ALA A 321 -7.11 6.91 -27.78
N TRP A 322 -7.41 6.62 -26.50
CA TRP A 322 -8.62 7.09 -25.83
C TRP A 322 -8.55 8.56 -25.39
N ARG A 323 -7.35 9.13 -25.25
CA ARG A 323 -7.14 10.52 -24.82
C ARG A 323 -7.15 11.52 -25.99
N LEU A 324 -7.04 11.03 -27.22
CA LEU A 324 -7.23 11.88 -28.40
C LEU A 324 -8.73 12.20 -28.51
N PRO A 325 -9.12 13.47 -28.71
CA PRO A 325 -10.50 13.78 -29.06
C PRO A 325 -10.88 12.92 -30.26
N SER A 326 -12.05 12.30 -30.21
CA SER A 326 -12.65 11.80 -31.43
C SER A 326 -12.91 13.03 -32.28
N ASP A 327 -12.04 13.34 -33.23
CA ASP A 327 -12.29 14.36 -34.24
C ASP A 327 -13.52 13.92 -35.04
N GLN A 328 -14.70 14.37 -34.61
CA GLN A 328 -15.94 14.49 -35.39
C GLN A 328 -16.77 15.67 -34.90
#